data_AF-A0A535A4N2-F1
#
_entry.id   AF-A0A535A4N2-F1
#
_cell.length_a   1.000
_cell.length_b   1.000
_cell.length_c   1.000
_cell.angle_alpha   90.00
_cell.angle_beta   90.00
_cell.angle_gamma   90.00
#
_symmetry.space_group_name_H-M   'P 1'
#
loop_
_entity.id
_entity.type
_entity.pdbx_description
1 polymer ?
#
loop_
_entity_poly.entity_id
_entity_poly.type
_entity_poly.pdbx_seq_one_letter_code
_entity_poly.pdbx_strand_id
1 'polypeptide(L)'
;MDADASFWKRCSTCKKELPFAGMYWACNVSTCNRPRTALVFCSVSCWDAHVPMLRHRDAWAEERRSPTAAEWAREQREAERKERRRADRARRGSSS
;
A
#
# COMPACT_ATOMS: atom_id res chain seq x y z
N MET A 1 20.16 -6.50 -11.63
CA MET A 1 20.74 -5.60 -10.61
C MET A 1 19.59 -4.74 -10.09
N ASP A 2 18.98 -5.15 -8.98
CA ASP A 2 17.94 -4.35 -8.33
C ASP A 2 18.63 -3.48 -7.29
N ALA A 3 18.81 -2.21 -7.66
CA ALA A 3 19.43 -1.19 -6.85
C ALA A 3 18.71 -1.08 -5.50
N ASP A 4 19.50 -1.18 -4.44
CA ASP A 4 19.38 -0.43 -3.20
C ASP A 4 17.93 -0.04 -2.81
N ALA A 5 17.30 -0.87 -1.98
CA ALA A 5 15.93 -0.67 -1.50
C ALA A 5 15.82 0.54 -0.54
N SER A 6 16.16 1.72 -1.01
CA SER A 6 16.09 3.02 -0.33
C SER A 6 14.68 3.63 -0.33
N PHE A 7 13.74 3.05 -1.09
CA PHE A 7 12.37 3.55 -1.21
C PHE A 7 11.35 2.54 -0.71
N TRP A 8 10.24 3.05 -0.16
CA TRP A 8 9.16 2.24 0.40
C TRP A 8 8.29 1.61 -0.68
N LYS A 9 7.80 2.44 -1.61
CA LYS A 9 6.86 2.06 -2.66
C LYS A 9 7.08 2.93 -3.90
N ARG A 10 6.42 2.56 -5.00
CA ARG A 10 6.37 3.38 -6.23
C ARG A 10 4.97 3.93 -6.44
N CYS A 11 4.88 5.10 -7.05
CA CYS A 11 3.63 5.74 -7.38
C CYS A 11 2.86 4.89 -8.39
N SER A 12 1.57 4.65 -8.17
CA SER A 12 0.75 3.86 -9.09
C SER A 12 0.56 4.53 -10.46
N THR A 13 0.67 5.86 -10.54
CA THR A 13 0.46 6.64 -11.77
C THR A 13 1.75 6.82 -12.57
N CYS A 14 2.79 7.40 -11.95
CA CYS A 14 4.04 7.76 -12.64
C CYS A 14 5.20 6.81 -12.33
N LYS A 15 5.01 5.81 -11.46
CA LYS A 15 6.05 4.86 -11.02
C LYS A 15 7.25 5.49 -10.29
N LYS A 16 7.18 6.77 -9.95
CA LYS A 16 8.19 7.48 -9.13
C LYS A 16 8.37 6.78 -7.79
N GLU A 17 9.62 6.68 -7.34
CA GLU A 17 9.98 6.08 -6.05
C GLU A 17 9.58 7.00 -4.90
N LEU A 18 8.94 6.43 -3.87
CA LEU A 18 8.53 7.14 -2.66
C LEU A 18 9.48 6.75 -1.51
N PRO A 19 10.18 7.72 -0.90
CA PRO A 19 11.09 7.42 0.20
C PRO A 19 10.35 6.99 1.46
N PHE A 20 11.04 6.27 2.34
CA PHE A 20 10.54 6.00 3.70
C PHE A 20 10.41 7.32 4.49
N ALA A 21 9.46 7.37 5.43
CA ALA A 21 9.13 8.59 6.20
C ALA A 21 8.74 9.83 5.35
N GLY A 22 8.56 9.67 4.04
CA GLY A 22 8.14 10.71 3.11
C GLY A 22 6.64 10.97 3.17
N MET A 23 6.22 12.11 2.61
CA MET A 23 4.81 12.40 2.35
C MET A 23 4.36 11.65 1.11
N TYR A 24 3.17 11.06 1.18
CA TYR A 24 2.50 10.43 0.06
C TYR A 24 1.00 10.69 0.13
N TRP A 25 0.32 10.49 -0.99
CA TRP A 25 -1.10 10.72 -1.12
C TRP A 25 -1.78 9.36 -1.28
N ALA A 26 -2.77 9.08 -0.45
CA ALA A 26 -3.65 7.93 -0.54
C ALA A 26 -5.04 8.37 -1.00
N CYS A 27 -5.81 7.48 -1.60
CA CYS A 27 -7.20 7.75 -1.89
C CYS A 27 -8.04 7.27 -0.71
N ASN A 28 -8.95 8.07 -0.15
CA ASN A 28 -9.78 7.63 1.00
C ASN A 28 -10.61 6.36 0.73
N VAL A 29 -10.91 6.08 -0.54
CA VAL A 29 -11.72 4.94 -0.94
C VAL A 29 -11.04 3.62 -0.52
N SER A 30 -11.72 2.83 0.32
CA SER A 30 -11.17 1.60 0.90
C SER A 30 -10.79 0.54 -0.13
N THR A 31 -11.44 0.52 -1.31
CA THR A 31 -11.08 -0.39 -2.41
C THR A 31 -9.70 -0.05 -2.99
N CYS A 32 -9.32 1.23 -3.02
CA CYS A 32 -8.00 1.70 -3.45
C CYS A 32 -6.91 1.48 -2.39
N ASN A 33 -7.29 1.43 -1.11
CA ASN A 33 -6.38 1.23 0.02
C ASN A 33 -6.23 -0.23 0.47
N ARG A 34 -6.75 -1.20 -0.31
CA ARG A 34 -6.69 -2.62 0.09
C ARG A 34 -5.25 -3.09 0.28
N PRO A 35 -4.95 -3.98 1.24
CA PRO A 35 -3.58 -4.36 1.60
C PRO A 35 -2.76 -4.95 0.44
N ARG A 36 -3.41 -5.61 -0.54
CA ARG A 36 -2.75 -6.13 -1.76
C ARG A 36 -2.61 -5.10 -2.88
N THR A 37 -3.38 -4.02 -2.84
CA THR A 37 -3.53 -3.06 -3.95
C THR A 37 -3.40 -1.62 -3.49
N ALA A 38 -2.81 -1.38 -2.32
CA ALA A 38 -2.76 -0.06 -1.69
C ALA A 38 -2.07 0.93 -2.63
N LEU A 39 -2.89 1.74 -3.29
CA LEU A 39 -2.45 2.73 -4.26
C LEU A 39 -1.83 3.89 -3.50
N VAL A 40 -0.60 4.23 -3.87
CA VAL A 40 0.10 5.39 -3.32
C VAL A 40 0.47 6.33 -4.45
N PHE A 41 0.33 7.62 -4.18
CA PHE A 41 0.58 8.68 -5.15
C PHE A 41 1.65 9.62 -4.60
N CYS A 42 2.55 10.07 -5.47
CA CYS A 42 3.60 11.02 -5.08
C CYS A 42 3.11 12.48 -5.04
N SER A 43 1.92 12.77 -5.58
CA SER A 43 1.33 14.10 -5.65
C SER A 43 -0.19 14.01 -5.86
N VAL A 44 -0.89 15.10 -5.56
CA VAL A 44 -2.33 15.25 -5.82
C VAL A 44 -2.64 15.11 -7.32
N SER A 45 -1.77 15.60 -8.22
CA SER A 45 -1.95 15.44 -9.67
C SER A 45 -1.91 13.97 -10.11
N CYS A 46 -1.01 13.17 -9.52
CA CYS A 46 -0.99 11.73 -9.78
C CYS A 46 -2.23 11.02 -9.23
N TRP A 47 -2.78 11.50 -8.11
CA TRP A 47 -4.04 11.01 -7.56
C TRP A 47 -5.22 11.40 -8.45
N ASP A 48 -5.30 12.64 -8.92
CA ASP A 48 -6.39 13.13 -9.79
C ASP A 48 -6.47 12.33 -11.08
N ALA A 49 -5.32 12.02 -11.70
CA ALA A 49 -5.24 11.15 -12.87
C ALA A 49 -5.83 9.73 -12.64
N HIS A 50 -5.92 9.27 -11.38
CA HIS A 50 -6.57 8.00 -11.03
C HIS A 50 -8.11 8.10 -10.96
N VAL A 51 -8.65 9.26 -10.54
CA VAL A 51 -10.09 9.47 -10.25
C VAL A 51 -11.00 9.15 -11.45
N PRO A 52 -10.70 9.59 -12.70
CA PRO A 52 -11.62 9.38 -13.83
C PRO A 52 -11.73 7.92 -14.25
N MET A 53 -10.76 7.06 -13.90
CA MET A 53 -10.80 5.63 -14.25
C MET A 53 -11.87 4.85 -13.48
N LEU A 54 -12.30 5.33 -12.31
CA LEU A 54 -13.19 4.56 -11.42
C LEU A 54 -14.51 5.25 -11.05
N ARG A 55 -14.81 6.43 -11.61
CA ARG A 55 -16.09 7.17 -11.38
C ARG A 55 -16.36 7.43 -9.89
N HIS A 56 -15.30 7.65 -9.10
CA HIS A 56 -15.43 7.95 -7.68
C HIS A 56 -15.89 9.40 -7.50
N ARG A 57 -17.16 9.61 -7.16
CA ARG A 57 -17.78 10.94 -7.01
C ARG A 57 -17.37 11.66 -5.72
N ASP A 58 -16.96 10.90 -4.70
CA ASP A 58 -16.62 11.38 -3.35
C ASP A 58 -15.21 10.94 -2.92
N ALA A 59 -14.28 10.78 -3.87
CA ALA A 59 -12.88 10.50 -3.54
C ALA A 59 -12.13 11.80 -3.26
N TRP A 60 -11.27 11.80 -2.24
CA TRP A 60 -10.29 12.85 -1.99
C TRP A 60 -8.90 12.24 -1.76
N ALA A 61 -7.88 13.07 -1.98
CA ALA A 61 -6.50 12.76 -1.68
C ALA A 61 -6.24 12.96 -0.18
N GLU A 62 -5.93 11.90 0.53
CA GLU A 62 -5.47 11.95 1.90
C GLU A 62 -3.95 12.03 1.94
N GLU A 63 -3.43 13.11 2.51
CA GLU A 63 -2.00 13.22 2.81
C GLU A 63 -1.66 12.28 3.96
N ARG A 64 -0.69 11.38 3.72
CA ARG A 64 -0.22 10.41 4.69
C ARG A 64 1.30 10.39 4.70
N ARG A 65 1.88 9.93 5.81
CA ARG A 65 3.32 9.76 5.95
C ARG A 65 3.69 8.29 5.86
N SER A 66 4.65 7.97 5.00
CA SER A 66 5.15 6.61 4.81
C SER A 66 5.75 6.11 6.11
N PRO A 67 5.64 4.80 6.42
CA PRO A 67 6.35 4.22 7.54
C PRO A 67 7.87 4.41 7.36
N THR A 68 8.61 4.34 8.46
CA THR A 68 10.06 4.20 8.39
C THR A 68 10.43 2.80 7.90
N ALA A 69 11.65 2.60 7.43
CA ALA A 69 12.11 1.27 7.02
C ALA A 69 11.98 0.23 8.17
N ALA A 70 12.22 0.65 9.41
CA ALA A 70 12.06 -0.19 10.59
C ALA A 70 10.60 -0.60 10.83
N GLU A 71 9.68 0.36 10.78
CA GLU A 71 8.23 0.13 10.96
C GLU A 71 7.69 -0.75 9.84
N TRP A 72 8.08 -0.48 8.59
CA TRP A 72 7.69 -1.29 7.45
C TRP A 72 8.17 -2.73 7.59
N ALA A 73 9.43 -2.94 8.00
CA ALA A 73 9.95 -4.28 8.20
C ALA A 73 9.23 -5.03 9.34
N ARG A 74 8.75 -4.32 10.37
CA ARG A 74 7.91 -4.88 11.44
C ARG A 74 6.54 -5.31 10.91
N GLU A 75 5.86 -4.42 10.17
CA GLU A 75 4.55 -4.69 9.55
C GLU A 75 4.60 -5.89 8.60
N GLN A 76 5.65 -6.01 7.76
CA GLN A 76 5.81 -7.15 6.86
C GLN A 76 5.96 -8.48 7.62
N ARG A 77 6.75 -8.49 8.71
CA ARG A 77 6.91 -9.68 9.56
C ARG A 77 5.61 -10.08 10.25
N GLU A 78 4.83 -9.11 10.72
CA GLU A 78 3.52 -9.38 11.33
C GLU A 78 2.50 -9.87 10.30
N ALA A 79 2.48 -9.29 9.11
CA ALA A 79 1.64 -9.72 8.00
C ALA A 79 1.95 -11.18 7.61
N GLU A 80 3.23 -11.52 7.45
CA GLU A 80 3.66 -12.89 7.19
C GLU A 80 3.25 -13.85 8.32
N ARG A 81 3.44 -13.44 9.58
CA ARG A 81 3.01 -14.26 10.74
C ARG A 81 1.49 -14.50 10.73
N LYS A 82 0.71 -13.49 10.38
CA LYS A 82 -0.76 -13.57 10.30
C LYS A 82 -1.22 -14.45 9.14
N GLU A 83 -0.58 -14.32 7.97
CA GLU A 83 -0.81 -15.19 6.80
C GLU A 83 -0.48 -16.65 7.16
N ARG A 84 0.66 -16.91 7.80
CA ARG A 84 1.04 -18.26 8.29
C ARG A 84 0.03 -18.84 9.27
N ARG A 85 -0.45 -18.03 10.23
CA ARG A 85 -1.48 -18.47 11.19
C ARG A 85 -2.81 -18.77 10.49
N ARG A 86 -3.20 -17.95 9.50
CA ARG A 86 -4.40 -18.18 8.69
C ARG A 86 -4.28 -19.47 7.88
N ALA A 87 -3.12 -19.73 7.30
CA ALA A 87 -2.84 -20.97 6.55
C ALA A 87 -2.91 -22.22 7.45
N ASP A 88 -2.32 -22.19 8.64
CA ASP A 88 -2.44 -23.29 9.63
C ASP A 88 -3.90 -23.54 10.02
N ARG A 89 -4.67 -22.48 10.32
CA ARG A 89 -6.09 -22.61 10.65
C ARG A 89 -6.89 -23.21 9.49
N ALA A 90 -6.63 -22.77 8.26
CA ALA A 90 -7.30 -23.31 7.07
C ALA A 90 -6.99 -24.80 6.90
N ARG A 91 -5.74 -25.22 7.13
CA ARG A 91 -5.34 -26.63 7.07
C ARG A 91 -6.04 -27.48 8.13
N ARG A 92 -6.13 -26.99 9.36
CA ARG A 92 -6.80 -27.69 10.48
C ARG A 92 -8.32 -27.77 10.32
N GLY A 93 -8.95 -26.74 9.77
CA GLY A 93 -10.39 -26.71 9.54
C GLY A 93 -10.86 -27.50 8.32
N SER A 94 -9.96 -27.89 7.41
CA SER A 94 -10.28 -28.69 6.22
C SER A 94 -10.22 -30.20 6.47
N SER A 95 -9.93 -30.63 7.71
CA SER A 95 -9.91 -32.04 8.16
C SER A 95 -11.14 -32.39 9.01
N SER A 96 -12.25 -31.67 8.85
CA SER A 96 -13.55 -31.94 9.50
C SER A 96 -14.65 -32.07 8.47
#